data_AF-A0A800K4P6-F1
#
_entry.id   AF-A0A800K4P6-F1
#
_cell.length_a   1.000
_cell.length_b   1.000
_cell.length_c   1.000
_cell.angle_alpha   90.00
_cell.angle_beta   90.00
_cell.angle_gamma   90.00
#
_symmetry.space_group_name_H-M   'P 1'
#
loop_
_entity.id
_entity.type
_entity.pdbx_description
1 polymer ?
#
loop_
_entity_poly.entity_id
_entity_poly.type
_entity_poly.pdbx_seq_one_letter_code
_entity_poly.pdbx_strand_id
1 'polypeptide(L)'
;VEAPTPGSVVLAAVLLKMGTYGFLRFLLPLFPEAAQHPTVVTVMLVLALIGIIYTAWVAAVQPDAKKLVAYTSVAHMGFVLLGVFALTVNGLQGGLVVMISHGISTGALFLLLGMLYERRHTRKIEDFGGIGRVAPLFATVFVLTALASIGLPGTSGFVGEFLALLGVFETHPTIAIIATFGVIFAAYYMLPMVQKIFFNKLEKPENREMADLSRREMVILAPLCALMIWIGWNPTPLLERMEPSVRVVLERVQAAAPADLGAAAEPGPTVVFAAAPEDLEASDDLDGGDPPTDEEE
;
A
#
# COMPACT_ATOMS: atom_id res chain seq x y z
N VAL A 1 -3.58 -13.54 -17.55
CA VAL A 1 -4.51 -12.41 -17.78
C VAL A 1 -4.32 -11.96 -19.21
N GLU A 2 -5.36 -12.08 -20.02
CA GLU A 2 -5.27 -11.86 -21.48
C GLU A 2 -5.55 -10.42 -21.91
N ALA A 3 -6.01 -9.56 -20.98
CA ALA A 3 -6.36 -8.18 -21.30
C ALA A 3 -5.16 -7.41 -21.90
N PRO A 4 -5.38 -6.47 -22.84
CA PRO A 4 -4.35 -5.52 -23.26
C PRO A 4 -3.80 -4.70 -22.10
N THR A 5 -2.63 -4.07 -22.26
CA THR A 5 -2.00 -3.24 -21.21
C THR A 5 -2.94 -2.18 -20.65
N PRO A 6 -3.61 -1.33 -21.48
CA PRO A 6 -4.52 -0.32 -20.94
C PRO A 6 -5.70 -0.93 -20.17
N GLY A 7 -6.25 -2.04 -20.67
CA GLY A 7 -7.33 -2.77 -19.98
C GLY A 7 -6.89 -3.33 -18.64
N SER A 8 -5.65 -3.82 -18.54
CA SER A 8 -5.08 -4.35 -17.30
C SER A 8 -4.86 -3.23 -16.27
N VAL A 9 -4.40 -2.07 -16.72
CA VAL A 9 -4.24 -0.88 -15.88
C VAL A 9 -5.60 -0.44 -15.35
N VAL A 10 -6.62 -0.26 -16.19
CA VAL A 10 -7.96 0.15 -15.73
C VAL A 10 -8.58 -0.87 -14.78
N LEU A 11 -8.45 -2.17 -15.09
CA LEU A 11 -9.01 -3.23 -14.26
C LEU A 11 -8.37 -3.25 -12.88
N ALA A 12 -7.04 -3.21 -12.83
CA ALA A 12 -6.31 -3.23 -11.57
C ALA A 12 -6.44 -1.92 -10.80
N ALA A 13 -6.34 -0.77 -11.48
CA ALA A 13 -6.32 0.55 -10.87
C ALA A 13 -7.70 1.01 -10.40
N VAL A 14 -8.77 0.68 -11.12
CA VAL A 14 -10.12 1.21 -10.86
C VAL A 14 -11.13 0.11 -10.54
N LEU A 15 -11.34 -0.85 -11.45
CA LEU A 15 -12.49 -1.78 -11.34
C LEU A 15 -12.44 -2.60 -10.05
N LEU A 16 -11.25 -3.02 -9.62
CA LEU A 16 -11.09 -3.78 -8.37
C LEU A 16 -11.53 -2.98 -7.13
N LYS A 17 -11.46 -1.64 -7.17
CA LYS A 17 -11.83 -0.76 -6.05
C LYS A 17 -13.33 -0.53 -5.95
N MET A 18 -14.10 -0.89 -6.99
CA MET A 18 -15.55 -0.75 -6.95
C MET A 18 -16.18 -1.69 -5.92
N GLY A 19 -15.58 -2.86 -5.67
CA GLY A 19 -16.07 -3.79 -4.65
C GLY A 19 -15.92 -3.22 -3.23
N THR A 20 -14.74 -2.70 -2.92
CA THR A 20 -14.41 -2.08 -1.63
C THR A 20 -15.14 -0.75 -1.42
N TYR A 21 -15.28 0.06 -2.47
CA TYR A 21 -16.19 1.21 -2.46
C TYR A 21 -17.63 0.77 -2.16
N GLY A 22 -18.09 -0.35 -2.72
CA GLY A 22 -19.41 -0.92 -2.44
C GLY A 22 -19.61 -1.28 -0.97
N PHE A 23 -18.59 -1.86 -0.31
CA PHE A 23 -18.63 -2.11 1.13
C PHE A 23 -18.81 -0.82 1.94
N LEU A 24 -17.98 0.19 1.67
CA LEU A 24 -17.99 1.45 2.41
C LEU A 24 -19.24 2.30 2.15
N ARG A 25 -19.70 2.34 0.90
CA ARG A 25 -20.80 3.24 0.49
C ARG A 25 -22.18 2.63 0.69
N PHE A 26 -22.31 1.31 0.47
CA PHE A 26 -23.60 0.63 0.48
C PHE A 26 -23.72 -0.35 1.64
N LEU A 27 -22.79 -1.29 1.81
CA LEU A 27 -22.95 -2.33 2.83
C LEU A 27 -22.98 -1.76 4.24
N LEU A 28 -21.94 -1.01 4.63
CA LEU A 28 -21.83 -0.45 5.97
C LEU A 28 -23.00 0.48 6.31
N PRO A 29 -23.42 1.43 5.45
CA PRO A 29 -24.47 2.37 5.81
C PRO A 29 -25.91 1.83 5.65
N LEU A 30 -26.15 0.87 4.75
CA LEU A 30 -27.50 0.31 4.52
C LEU A 30 -27.82 -0.86 5.45
N PHE A 31 -26.82 -1.63 5.86
CA PHE A 31 -26.98 -2.81 6.70
C PHE A 31 -26.05 -2.78 7.93
N PRO A 32 -26.07 -1.72 8.74
CA PRO A 32 -25.10 -1.54 9.82
C PRO A 32 -25.19 -2.62 10.90
N GLU A 33 -26.40 -3.06 11.28
CA GLU A 33 -26.61 -4.16 12.23
C GLU A 33 -25.94 -5.47 11.74
N ALA A 34 -26.13 -5.80 10.47
CA ALA A 34 -25.53 -6.99 9.87
C ALA A 34 -24.00 -6.85 9.73
N ALA A 35 -23.52 -5.65 9.40
CA ALA A 35 -22.09 -5.36 9.26
C ALA A 35 -21.32 -5.48 10.58
N GLN A 36 -21.98 -5.23 11.72
CA GLN A 36 -21.42 -5.39 13.07
C GLN A 36 -21.63 -6.78 13.66
N HIS A 37 -22.48 -7.61 13.05
CA HIS A 37 -22.79 -8.93 13.59
C HIS A 37 -21.49 -9.75 13.72
N PRO A 38 -21.16 -10.30 14.91
CA PRO A 38 -19.86 -10.94 15.17
C PRO A 38 -19.51 -12.04 14.17
N THR A 39 -20.50 -12.83 13.73
CA THR A 39 -20.31 -13.86 12.70
C THR A 39 -19.93 -13.26 11.35
N VAL A 40 -20.55 -12.15 10.93
CA VAL A 40 -20.25 -11.51 9.64
C VAL A 40 -18.85 -10.92 9.67
N VAL A 41 -18.51 -10.18 10.72
CA VAL A 41 -17.16 -9.63 10.92
C VAL A 41 -16.12 -10.75 10.88
N THR A 42 -16.31 -11.82 11.67
CA THR A 42 -15.38 -12.95 11.71
C THR A 42 -15.21 -13.60 10.33
N VAL A 43 -16.31 -13.85 9.62
CA VAL A 43 -16.27 -14.44 8.27
C VAL A 43 -15.49 -13.54 7.31
N MET A 44 -15.75 -12.24 7.32
CA MET A 44 -15.07 -11.29 6.45
C MET A 44 -13.58 -11.19 6.76
N LEU A 45 -13.20 -11.16 8.03
CA LEU A 45 -11.80 -11.13 8.45
C LEU A 45 -11.06 -12.43 8.07
N VAL A 46 -11.70 -13.60 8.23
CA VAL A 46 -11.13 -14.89 7.84
C VAL A 46 -10.97 -14.99 6.33
N LEU A 47 -11.98 -14.57 5.55
CA LEU A 47 -11.89 -14.55 4.08
C LEU A 47 -10.80 -13.60 3.59
N ALA A 48 -10.68 -12.44 4.23
CA ALA A 48 -9.61 -11.48 3.94
C ALA A 48 -8.23 -12.08 4.21
N LEU A 49 -8.06 -12.78 5.35
CA LEU A 49 -6.83 -13.46 5.72
C LEU A 49 -6.46 -14.59 4.75
N ILE A 50 -7.44 -15.40 4.36
CA ILE A 50 -7.27 -16.43 3.32
C ILE A 50 -6.85 -15.76 2.02
N GLY A 51 -7.50 -14.66 1.62
CA GLY A 51 -7.15 -13.86 0.45
C GLY A 51 -5.67 -13.45 0.47
N ILE A 52 -5.19 -12.88 1.58
CA ILE A 52 -3.78 -12.48 1.76
C ILE A 52 -2.85 -13.67 1.59
N ILE A 53 -3.02 -14.73 2.38
CA ILE A 53 -2.05 -15.82 2.46
C ILE A 53 -2.07 -16.68 1.19
N TYR A 54 -3.27 -17.14 0.79
CA TYR A 54 -3.43 -18.05 -0.33
C TYR A 54 -2.94 -17.40 -1.63
N THR A 55 -3.33 -16.16 -1.90
CA THR A 55 -2.96 -15.53 -3.16
C THR A 55 -1.50 -15.08 -3.20
N ALA A 56 -0.89 -14.78 -2.05
CA ALA A 56 0.55 -14.55 -1.99
C ALA A 56 1.35 -15.82 -2.35
N TRP A 57 0.91 -16.98 -1.89
CA TRP A 57 1.51 -18.27 -2.28
C TRP A 57 1.31 -18.57 -3.76
N VAL A 58 0.10 -18.36 -4.27
CA VAL A 58 -0.18 -18.54 -5.70
C VAL A 58 0.65 -17.58 -6.55
N ALA A 59 0.83 -16.32 -6.11
CA ALA A 59 1.68 -15.34 -6.79
C ALA A 59 3.14 -15.79 -6.84
N ALA A 60 3.70 -16.31 -5.74
CA ALA A 60 5.09 -16.72 -5.64
C ALA A 60 5.49 -17.82 -6.64
N VAL A 61 4.55 -18.66 -7.05
CA VAL A 61 4.79 -19.75 -8.01
C VAL A 61 4.40 -19.41 -9.45
N GLN A 62 3.96 -18.17 -9.73
CA GLN A 62 3.57 -17.80 -11.10
C GLN A 62 4.80 -17.67 -12.02
N PRO A 63 4.83 -18.37 -13.16
CA PRO A 63 5.90 -18.22 -14.16
C PRO A 63 5.73 -16.95 -15.01
N ASP A 64 4.51 -16.39 -15.08
CA ASP A 64 4.15 -15.22 -15.86
C ASP A 64 4.12 -13.97 -14.97
N ALA A 65 4.90 -12.96 -15.31
CA ALA A 65 5.06 -11.74 -14.51
C ALA A 65 3.75 -10.96 -14.36
N LYS A 66 2.91 -10.96 -15.39
CA LYS A 66 1.62 -10.28 -15.39
C LYS A 66 0.60 -11.01 -14.52
N LYS A 67 0.61 -12.34 -14.55
CA LYS A 67 -0.21 -13.16 -13.63
C LYS A 67 0.25 -12.98 -12.19
N LEU A 68 1.56 -12.92 -11.94
CA LEU A 68 2.10 -12.66 -10.60
C LEU A 68 1.49 -11.38 -10.04
N VAL A 69 1.66 -10.24 -10.72
CA VAL A 69 1.11 -8.93 -10.29
C VAL A 69 -0.42 -8.94 -10.15
N ALA A 70 -1.14 -9.73 -10.94
CA ALA A 70 -2.58 -9.88 -10.79
C ALA A 70 -2.96 -10.60 -9.48
N TYR A 71 -2.23 -11.65 -9.09
CA TYR A 71 -2.49 -12.35 -7.83
C TYR A 71 -2.09 -11.53 -6.61
N THR A 72 -0.99 -10.77 -6.68
CA THR A 72 -0.61 -9.85 -5.59
C THR A 72 -1.70 -8.81 -5.35
N SER A 73 -2.42 -8.39 -6.40
CA SER A 73 -3.55 -7.49 -6.25
C SER A 73 -4.64 -8.05 -5.34
N VAL A 74 -4.90 -9.36 -5.41
CA VAL A 74 -5.90 -10.02 -4.55
C VAL A 74 -5.41 -10.04 -3.10
N ALA A 75 -4.12 -10.28 -2.86
CA ALA A 75 -3.54 -10.23 -1.52
C ALA A 75 -3.70 -8.84 -0.89
N HIS A 76 -3.37 -7.77 -1.63
CA HIS A 76 -3.53 -6.39 -1.17
C HIS A 76 -4.98 -6.02 -0.89
N MET A 77 -5.95 -6.51 -1.68
CA MET A 77 -7.37 -6.29 -1.38
C MET A 77 -7.85 -7.03 -0.13
N GLY A 78 -7.17 -8.11 0.26
CA GLY A 78 -7.39 -8.72 1.57
C GLY A 78 -7.05 -7.77 2.72
N PHE A 79 -5.95 -7.00 2.63
CA PHE A 79 -5.65 -5.96 3.62
C PHE A 79 -6.72 -4.86 3.66
N VAL A 80 -7.28 -4.49 2.50
CA VAL A 80 -8.41 -3.53 2.46
C VAL A 80 -9.61 -4.09 3.22
N LEU A 81 -9.99 -5.35 2.97
CA LEU A 81 -11.12 -5.97 3.66
C LEU A 81 -10.88 -6.10 5.16
N LEU A 82 -9.67 -6.47 5.58
CA LEU A 82 -9.30 -6.46 6.99
C LEU A 82 -9.51 -5.07 7.61
N GLY A 83 -8.98 -4.02 6.98
CA GLY A 83 -9.13 -2.66 7.47
C GLY A 83 -10.60 -2.19 7.53
N VAL A 84 -11.40 -2.48 6.50
CA VAL A 84 -12.82 -2.11 6.46
C VAL A 84 -13.63 -2.82 7.55
N PHE A 85 -13.39 -4.12 7.79
CA PHE A 85 -14.12 -4.90 8.80
C PHE A 85 -13.47 -4.87 10.18
N ALA A 86 -12.37 -4.15 10.37
CA ALA A 86 -11.90 -3.77 11.70
C ALA A 86 -12.86 -2.81 12.40
N LEU A 87 -13.66 -2.05 11.63
CA LEU A 87 -14.61 -1.06 12.15
C LEU A 87 -13.98 -0.06 13.12
N THR A 88 -12.75 0.36 12.81
CA THR A 88 -12.04 1.45 13.51
C THR A 88 -11.61 2.53 12.53
N VAL A 89 -11.35 3.73 13.02
CA VAL A 89 -10.90 4.85 12.16
C VAL A 89 -9.60 4.49 11.44
N ASN A 90 -8.62 3.92 12.18
CA ASN A 90 -7.35 3.45 11.63
C ASN A 90 -7.55 2.37 10.57
N GLY A 91 -8.43 1.40 10.83
CA GLY A 91 -8.74 0.32 9.90
C GLY A 91 -9.34 0.83 8.58
N LEU A 92 -10.38 1.67 8.66
CA LEU A 92 -11.05 2.20 7.47
C LEU A 92 -10.15 3.15 6.67
N GLN A 93 -9.43 4.07 7.34
CA GLN A 93 -8.47 4.94 6.67
C GLN A 93 -7.35 4.13 6.03
N GLY A 94 -6.78 3.16 6.75
CA GLY A 94 -5.75 2.26 6.23
C GLY A 94 -6.21 1.50 4.99
N GLY A 95 -7.38 0.86 5.06
CA GLY A 95 -7.96 0.16 3.92
C GLY A 95 -8.17 1.07 2.70
N LEU A 96 -8.61 2.31 2.91
CA LEU A 96 -8.72 3.28 1.82
C LEU A 96 -7.36 3.70 1.25
N VAL A 97 -6.35 3.91 2.09
CA VAL A 97 -4.99 4.21 1.63
C VAL A 97 -4.39 3.03 0.87
N VAL A 98 -4.61 1.79 1.30
CA VAL A 98 -4.22 0.58 0.53
C VAL A 98 -4.88 0.60 -0.85
N MET A 99 -6.16 0.92 -0.96
CA MET A 99 -6.83 0.99 -2.27
C MET A 99 -6.18 2.02 -3.21
N ILE A 100 -5.88 3.21 -2.70
CA ILE A 100 -5.27 4.30 -3.47
C ILE A 100 -3.85 3.90 -3.87
N SER A 101 -3.04 3.50 -2.89
CA SER A 101 -1.66 3.06 -3.08
C SER A 101 -1.58 1.92 -4.10
N HIS A 102 -2.39 0.88 -3.93
CA HIS A 102 -2.49 -0.25 -4.86
C HIS A 102 -2.91 0.20 -6.27
N GLY A 103 -3.80 1.19 -6.40
CA GLY A 103 -4.17 1.75 -7.70
C GLY A 103 -3.00 2.37 -8.44
N ILE A 104 -2.15 3.09 -7.70
CA ILE A 104 -0.98 3.78 -8.24
C ILE A 104 0.13 2.76 -8.54
N SER A 105 0.52 1.93 -7.57
CA SER A 105 1.62 0.97 -7.69
C SER A 105 1.33 -0.14 -8.70
N THR A 106 0.18 -0.82 -8.60
CA THR A 106 -0.19 -1.89 -9.52
C THR A 106 -0.48 -1.35 -10.93
N GLY A 107 -1.05 -0.15 -11.04
CA GLY A 107 -1.20 0.55 -12.31
C GLY A 107 0.16 0.76 -13.00
N ALA A 108 1.14 1.27 -12.26
CA ALA A 108 2.52 1.42 -12.73
C ALA A 108 3.18 0.08 -13.07
N LEU A 109 3.00 -0.98 -12.27
CA LEU A 109 3.52 -2.32 -12.58
C LEU A 109 2.94 -2.87 -13.89
N PHE A 110 1.64 -2.72 -14.13
CA PHE A 110 1.04 -3.15 -15.39
C PHE A 110 1.53 -2.32 -16.59
N LEU A 111 1.73 -1.01 -16.42
CA LEU A 111 2.33 -0.17 -17.45
C LEU A 111 3.75 -0.63 -17.78
N LEU A 112 4.59 -0.82 -16.76
CA LEU A 112 5.96 -1.29 -16.92
C LEU A 112 6.00 -2.69 -17.55
N LEU A 113 5.21 -3.64 -17.08
CA LEU A 113 5.12 -4.97 -17.69
C LEU A 113 4.63 -4.91 -19.14
N GLY A 114 3.74 -3.96 -19.47
CA GLY A 114 3.33 -3.68 -20.83
C GLY A 114 4.48 -3.17 -21.70
N MET A 115 5.22 -2.18 -21.22
CA MET A 115 6.41 -1.62 -21.89
C MET A 115 7.52 -2.67 -22.06
N LEU A 116 7.67 -3.57 -21.10
CA LEU A 116 8.60 -4.71 -21.18
C LEU A 116 8.14 -5.71 -22.24
N TYR A 117 6.83 -6.02 -22.27
CA TYR A 117 6.24 -6.90 -23.27
C TYR A 117 6.35 -6.34 -24.69
N GLU A 118 6.20 -5.03 -24.88
CA GLU A 118 6.40 -4.39 -26.19
C GLU A 118 7.84 -4.55 -26.72
N ARG A 119 8.83 -4.61 -25.83
CA ARG A 119 10.25 -4.80 -26.19
C ARG A 119 10.64 -6.26 -26.41
N ARG A 120 10.00 -7.18 -25.69
CA ARG A 120 10.46 -8.58 -25.57
C ARG A 120 9.46 -9.63 -26.03
N HIS A 121 8.21 -9.24 -26.26
CA HIS A 121 7.10 -10.09 -26.70
C HIS A 121 6.90 -11.37 -25.87
N THR A 122 7.42 -11.41 -24.64
CA THR A 122 7.24 -12.50 -23.68
C THR A 122 6.79 -11.94 -22.33
N ARG A 123 6.09 -12.77 -21.57
CA ARG A 123 5.64 -12.49 -20.20
C ARG A 123 6.29 -13.43 -19.18
N LYS A 124 7.02 -14.44 -19.65
CA LYS A 124 7.60 -15.46 -18.79
C LYS A 124 8.83 -14.90 -18.08
N ILE A 125 8.84 -14.97 -16.75
CA ILE A 125 9.93 -14.46 -15.92
C ILE A 125 11.26 -15.14 -16.30
N GLU A 126 11.20 -16.42 -16.66
CA GLU A 126 12.36 -17.22 -17.06
C GLU A 126 13.03 -16.77 -18.35
N ASP A 127 12.39 -15.92 -19.18
CA ASP A 127 12.92 -15.40 -20.45
C ASP A 127 13.69 -14.07 -20.27
N PHE A 128 13.76 -13.56 -19.04
CA PHE A 128 14.47 -12.33 -18.69
C PHE A 128 15.77 -12.61 -17.91
N GLY A 129 16.53 -11.56 -17.59
CA GLY A 129 17.84 -11.66 -16.94
C GLY A 129 18.76 -10.49 -17.27
N GLY A 130 19.26 -9.80 -16.25
CA GLY A 130 20.30 -8.78 -16.40
C GLY A 130 19.87 -7.50 -17.10
N ILE A 131 18.57 -7.26 -17.24
CA ILE A 131 18.02 -6.09 -17.96
C ILE A 131 18.49 -4.78 -17.34
N GLY A 132 18.71 -4.73 -16.02
CA GLY A 132 19.16 -3.51 -15.35
C GLY A 132 20.54 -3.01 -15.81
N ARG A 133 21.32 -3.83 -16.51
CA ARG A 133 22.62 -3.43 -17.08
C ARG A 133 22.47 -2.65 -18.39
N VAL A 134 21.39 -2.87 -19.14
CA VAL A 134 21.16 -2.23 -20.46
C VAL A 134 20.07 -1.16 -20.41
N ALA A 135 19.13 -1.29 -19.47
CA ALA A 135 18.04 -0.34 -19.24
C ALA A 135 17.96 0.01 -17.74
N PRO A 136 18.95 0.75 -17.21
CA PRO A 136 19.02 1.08 -15.79
C PRO A 136 17.82 1.91 -15.32
N LEU A 137 17.32 2.88 -16.10
CA LEU A 137 16.18 3.70 -15.66
C LEU A 137 14.91 2.87 -15.57
N PHE A 138 14.69 1.98 -16.54
CA PHE A 138 13.60 1.01 -16.49
C PHE A 138 13.66 0.17 -15.21
N ALA A 139 14.84 -0.38 -14.90
CA ALA A 139 15.03 -1.19 -13.71
C ALA A 139 14.79 -0.37 -12.42
N THR A 140 15.29 0.87 -12.34
CA THR A 140 15.07 1.75 -11.18
C THR A 140 13.59 2.02 -10.94
N VAL A 141 12.85 2.42 -11.98
CA VAL A 141 11.42 2.73 -11.85
C VAL A 141 10.62 1.47 -11.50
N PHE A 142 10.99 0.32 -12.07
CA PHE A 142 10.37 -0.96 -11.72
C PHE A 142 10.62 -1.33 -10.27
N VAL A 143 11.87 -1.26 -9.81
CA VAL A 143 12.25 -1.57 -8.43
C VAL A 143 11.52 -0.65 -7.45
N LEU A 144 11.50 0.67 -7.70
CA LEU A 144 10.75 1.62 -6.86
C LEU A 144 9.27 1.24 -6.76
N THR A 145 8.64 0.95 -7.91
CA THR A 145 7.23 0.57 -7.96
C THR A 145 6.98 -0.77 -7.25
N ALA A 146 7.87 -1.74 -7.41
CA ALA A 146 7.81 -3.04 -6.74
C ALA A 146 7.95 -2.89 -5.23
N LEU A 147 8.87 -2.04 -4.74
CA LEU A 147 9.02 -1.73 -3.31
C LEU A 147 7.80 -1.02 -2.75
N ALA A 148 7.20 -0.10 -3.52
CA ALA A 148 5.93 0.52 -3.15
C ALA A 148 4.78 -0.48 -3.07
N SER A 149 4.76 -1.49 -3.94
CA SER A 149 3.79 -2.60 -3.86
C SER A 149 4.09 -3.56 -2.71
N ILE A 150 5.35 -3.77 -2.32
CA ILE A 150 5.72 -4.63 -1.19
C ILE A 150 5.29 -4.00 0.16
N GLY A 151 5.14 -2.68 0.20
CA GLY A 151 4.90 -1.96 1.45
C GLY A 151 6.19 -1.59 2.18
N LEU A 152 7.25 -1.21 1.45
CA LEU A 152 8.49 -0.71 2.05
C LEU A 152 8.21 0.61 2.81
N PRO A 153 8.70 0.79 4.05
CA PRO A 153 8.63 2.08 4.74
C PRO A 153 9.14 3.24 3.88
N GLY A 154 8.43 4.36 3.92
CA GLY A 154 8.67 5.51 3.03
C GLY A 154 7.95 5.44 1.67
N THR A 155 7.13 4.41 1.44
CA THR A 155 6.26 4.30 0.26
C THR A 155 4.79 4.23 0.64
N SER A 156 3.90 4.57 -0.30
CA SER A 156 2.46 4.59 -0.11
C SER A 156 1.86 3.25 0.35
N GLY A 157 2.46 2.12 -0.04
CA GLY A 157 1.99 0.78 0.34
C GLY A 157 2.06 0.55 1.84
N PHE A 158 3.18 0.98 2.45
CA PHE A 158 3.42 0.81 3.88
C PHE A 158 2.36 1.52 4.72
N VAL A 159 2.09 2.79 4.43
CA VAL A 159 1.14 3.61 5.21
C VAL A 159 -0.23 2.93 5.28
N GLY A 160 -0.75 2.48 4.14
CA GLY A 160 -2.06 1.86 4.09
C GLY A 160 -2.11 0.53 4.85
N GLU A 161 -1.17 -0.37 4.57
CA GLU A 161 -1.18 -1.71 5.17
C GLU A 161 -0.92 -1.64 6.67
N PHE A 162 -0.02 -0.76 7.11
CA PHE A 162 0.27 -0.55 8.52
C PHE A 162 -0.96 -0.02 9.27
N LEU A 163 -1.64 1.01 8.75
CA LEU A 163 -2.86 1.54 9.38
C LEU A 163 -4.00 0.51 9.39
N ALA A 164 -4.16 -0.26 8.30
CA ALA A 164 -5.15 -1.32 8.24
C ALA A 164 -4.89 -2.40 9.29
N LEU A 165 -3.63 -2.85 9.42
CA LEU A 165 -3.20 -3.80 10.45
C LEU A 165 -3.36 -3.24 11.86
N LEU A 166 -3.05 -1.96 12.07
CA LEU A 166 -3.23 -1.29 13.36
C LEU A 166 -4.70 -1.29 13.77
N GLY A 167 -5.60 -0.92 12.86
CA GLY A 167 -7.04 -0.95 13.14
C GLY A 167 -7.57 -2.35 13.43
N VAL A 168 -7.08 -3.37 12.73
CA VAL A 168 -7.45 -4.77 13.03
C VAL A 168 -6.85 -5.22 14.35
N PHE A 169 -5.65 -4.76 14.71
CA PHE A 169 -5.01 -5.13 15.96
C PHE A 169 -5.78 -4.59 17.18
N GLU A 170 -6.41 -3.41 17.05
CA GLU A 170 -7.28 -2.83 18.10
C GLU A 170 -8.46 -3.75 18.46
N THR A 171 -8.99 -4.51 17.50
CA THR A 171 -10.21 -5.33 17.69
C THR A 171 -9.96 -6.85 17.68
N HIS A 172 -9.01 -7.31 16.87
CA HIS A 172 -8.69 -8.72 16.62
C HIS A 172 -7.16 -8.95 16.52
N PRO A 173 -6.41 -8.84 17.64
CA PRO A 173 -4.94 -8.95 17.64
C PRO A 173 -4.40 -10.20 16.96
N THR A 174 -5.02 -11.36 17.19
CA THR A 174 -4.57 -12.64 16.59
C THR A 174 -4.65 -12.62 15.07
N ILE A 175 -5.73 -12.05 14.50
CA ILE A 175 -5.89 -11.96 13.04
C ILE A 175 -4.87 -10.99 12.48
N ALA A 176 -4.65 -9.84 13.13
CA ALA A 176 -3.64 -8.88 12.73
C ALA A 176 -2.23 -9.48 12.72
N ILE A 177 -1.85 -10.22 13.78
CA ILE A 177 -0.55 -10.90 13.86
C ILE A 177 -0.35 -11.87 12.69
N ILE A 178 -1.37 -12.66 12.35
CA ILE A 178 -1.27 -13.60 11.22
C ILE A 178 -1.20 -12.81 9.89
N ALA A 179 -1.99 -11.75 9.74
CA ALA A 179 -2.01 -10.91 8.54
C ALA A 179 -0.66 -10.19 8.30
N THR A 180 0.08 -9.85 9.35
CA THR A 180 1.42 -9.25 9.24
C THR A 180 2.40 -10.15 8.47
N PHE A 181 2.27 -11.48 8.55
CA PHE A 181 3.07 -12.39 7.70
C PHE A 181 2.79 -12.20 6.21
N GLY A 182 1.62 -11.69 5.84
CA GLY A 182 1.28 -11.30 4.47
C GLY A 182 2.25 -10.26 3.89
N VAL A 183 2.72 -9.31 4.71
CA VAL A 183 3.72 -8.31 4.30
C VAL A 183 5.06 -8.98 3.95
N ILE A 184 5.44 -10.00 4.73
CA ILE A 184 6.64 -10.81 4.45
C ILE A 184 6.48 -11.56 3.13
N PHE A 185 5.30 -12.14 2.90
CA PHE A 185 5.01 -12.81 1.62
C PHE A 185 5.04 -11.84 0.44
N ALA A 186 4.73 -10.56 0.65
CA ALA A 186 4.84 -9.56 -0.39
C ALA A 186 6.26 -9.41 -0.94
N ALA A 187 7.24 -9.32 -0.04
CA ALA A 187 8.65 -9.36 -0.43
C ALA A 187 9.02 -10.70 -1.09
N TYR A 188 8.52 -11.82 -0.54
CA TYR A 188 8.82 -13.16 -1.02
C TYR A 188 8.37 -13.42 -2.47
N TYR A 189 7.21 -12.94 -2.91
CA TYR A 189 6.80 -13.11 -4.32
C TYR A 189 7.42 -12.07 -5.25
N MET A 190 7.65 -10.84 -4.78
CA MET A 190 7.98 -9.71 -5.67
C MET A 190 9.48 -9.60 -5.92
N LEU A 191 10.31 -9.76 -4.88
CA LEU A 191 11.76 -9.62 -5.00
C LEU A 191 12.40 -10.67 -5.92
N PRO A 192 11.99 -11.96 -5.90
CA PRO A 192 12.52 -12.94 -6.85
C PRO A 192 12.15 -12.63 -8.30
N MET A 193 10.98 -12.06 -8.56
CA MET A 193 10.62 -11.61 -9.91
C MET A 193 11.55 -10.47 -10.35
N VAL A 194 11.71 -9.45 -9.51
CA VAL A 194 12.62 -8.32 -9.77
C VAL A 194 14.05 -8.80 -10.00
N GLN A 195 14.55 -9.70 -9.15
CA GLN A 195 15.89 -10.29 -9.27
C GLN A 195 16.07 -11.02 -10.61
N LYS A 196 15.14 -11.91 -10.96
CA LYS A 196 15.19 -12.69 -12.20
C LYS A 196 15.13 -11.82 -13.44
N ILE A 197 14.31 -10.77 -13.45
CA ILE A 197 14.16 -9.90 -14.61
C ILE A 197 15.37 -8.96 -14.77
N PHE A 198 15.81 -8.30 -13.69
CA PHE A 198 16.75 -7.18 -13.78
C PHE A 198 18.18 -7.50 -13.35
N PHE A 199 18.38 -8.35 -12.34
CA PHE A 199 19.66 -8.46 -11.63
C PHE A 199 20.44 -9.76 -11.89
N ASN A 200 19.79 -10.79 -12.41
CA ASN A 200 20.46 -12.02 -12.85
C ASN A 200 21.44 -11.77 -14.01
N LYS A 201 22.21 -12.79 -14.41
CA LYS A 201 23.18 -12.65 -15.50
C LYS A 201 22.49 -12.32 -16.84
N LEU A 202 23.13 -11.46 -17.64
CA LEU A 202 22.69 -11.06 -18.98
C LEU A 202 23.16 -12.10 -20.01
N GLU A 203 22.56 -13.29 -19.98
CA GLU A 203 22.95 -14.41 -20.85
C GLU A 203 22.21 -14.39 -22.19
N LYS A 204 20.94 -13.96 -22.18
CA LYS A 204 20.06 -13.99 -23.36
C LYS A 204 20.37 -12.86 -24.35
N PRO A 205 20.64 -13.17 -25.62
CA PRO A 205 20.94 -12.16 -26.65
C PRO A 205 19.83 -11.12 -26.79
N GLU A 206 18.57 -11.53 -26.74
CA GLU A 206 17.39 -10.68 -26.91
C GLU A 206 17.25 -9.64 -25.78
N ASN A 207 17.91 -9.86 -24.64
CA ASN A 207 17.93 -8.89 -23.55
C ASN A 207 18.95 -7.77 -23.81
N ARG A 208 19.99 -8.01 -24.61
CA ARG A 208 21.14 -7.09 -24.76
C ARG A 208 20.79 -5.83 -25.54
N GLU A 209 19.83 -5.94 -26.45
CA GLU A 209 19.39 -4.86 -27.34
C GLU A 209 18.19 -4.09 -26.77
N MET A 210 17.80 -4.38 -25.52
CA MET A 210 16.63 -3.75 -24.93
C MET A 210 16.89 -2.27 -24.67
N ALA A 211 16.13 -1.40 -25.35
CA ALA A 211 16.18 0.04 -25.12
C ALA A 211 15.62 0.41 -23.74
N ASP A 212 16.21 1.43 -23.13
CA ASP A 212 15.72 2.01 -21.87
C ASP A 212 14.39 2.77 -22.05
N LEU A 213 13.87 3.37 -20.98
CA LEU A 213 12.66 4.19 -20.99
C LEU A 213 12.81 5.39 -21.93
N SER A 214 11.85 5.53 -22.84
CA SER A 214 11.67 6.73 -23.65
C SER A 214 11.15 7.89 -22.82
N ARG A 215 11.32 9.13 -23.32
CA ARG A 215 10.77 10.34 -22.67
C ARG A 215 9.26 10.25 -22.42
N ARG A 216 8.51 9.65 -23.36
CA ARG A 216 7.07 9.46 -23.23
C ARG A 216 6.73 8.53 -22.06
N GLU A 217 7.42 7.39 -21.96
CA GLU A 217 7.20 6.43 -20.88
C GLU A 217 7.58 7.04 -19.53
N MET A 218 8.66 7.82 -19.48
CA MET A 218 9.08 8.54 -18.27
C MET A 218 8.02 9.53 -17.79
N VAL A 219 7.45 10.34 -18.69
CA VAL A 219 6.40 11.32 -18.35
C VAL A 219 5.14 10.63 -17.80
N ILE A 220 4.83 9.42 -18.26
CA ILE A 220 3.68 8.63 -17.77
C ILE A 220 3.96 8.07 -16.36
N LEU A 221 5.17 7.57 -16.13
CA LEU A 221 5.53 6.88 -14.87
C LEU A 221 5.90 7.85 -13.74
N ALA A 222 6.53 8.98 -14.07
CA ALA A 222 6.97 9.99 -13.11
C ALA A 222 5.88 10.45 -12.11
N PRO A 223 4.65 10.82 -12.52
CA PRO A 223 3.61 11.21 -11.56
C PRO A 223 3.19 10.06 -10.64
N LEU A 224 3.19 8.82 -11.14
CA LEU A 224 2.86 7.64 -10.32
C LEU A 224 3.94 7.42 -9.25
N CYS A 225 5.22 7.46 -9.64
CA CYS A 225 6.32 7.35 -8.69
C CYS A 225 6.33 8.49 -7.67
N ALA A 226 6.07 9.72 -8.11
CA ALA A 226 5.99 10.87 -7.22
C ALA A 226 4.88 10.69 -6.18
N LEU A 227 3.70 10.22 -6.58
CA LEU A 227 2.59 9.93 -5.65
C LEU A 227 2.92 8.80 -4.68
N MET A 228 3.58 7.72 -5.13
CA MET A 228 3.99 6.62 -4.25
C MET A 228 4.92 7.09 -3.14
N ILE A 229 5.88 7.99 -3.45
CA ILE A 229 6.81 8.54 -2.46
C ILE A 229 6.13 9.61 -1.61
N TRP A 230 5.36 10.51 -2.21
CA TRP A 230 4.69 11.60 -1.50
C TRP A 230 3.71 11.07 -0.43
N ILE A 231 2.86 10.10 -0.77
CA ILE A 231 1.94 9.48 0.21
C ILE A 231 2.74 8.71 1.27
N GLY A 232 3.86 8.09 0.90
CA GLY A 232 4.71 7.36 1.84
C GLY A 232 5.41 8.25 2.86
N TRP A 233 5.83 9.45 2.45
CA TRP A 233 6.52 10.41 3.31
C TRP A 233 5.55 11.29 4.09
N ASN A 234 4.55 11.87 3.42
CA ASN A 234 3.57 12.76 4.05
C ASN A 234 2.14 12.28 3.78
N PRO A 235 1.64 11.27 4.51
CA PRO A 235 0.29 10.77 4.34
C PRO A 235 -0.80 11.68 4.93
N THR A 236 -0.43 12.61 5.82
CA THR A 236 -1.38 13.45 6.59
C THR A 236 -2.41 14.19 5.74
N PRO A 237 -2.04 14.88 4.64
CA PRO A 237 -3.03 15.57 3.81
C PRO A 237 -4.09 14.64 3.20
N LEU A 238 -3.70 13.40 2.89
CA LEU A 238 -4.62 12.39 2.38
C LEU A 238 -5.52 11.88 3.52
N LEU A 239 -4.95 11.57 4.68
CA LEU A 239 -5.68 11.05 5.84
C LEU A 239 -6.73 12.04 6.36
N GLU A 240 -6.34 13.30 6.56
CA GLU A 240 -7.22 14.39 7.03
C GLU A 240 -8.37 14.62 6.04
N ARG A 241 -8.12 14.50 4.74
CA ARG A 241 -9.17 14.68 3.73
C ARG A 241 -10.24 13.59 3.80
N MET A 242 -9.87 12.39 4.25
CA MET A 242 -10.72 11.20 4.28
C MET A 242 -11.39 11.01 5.63
N GLU A 243 -10.75 11.47 6.72
CA GLU A 243 -11.18 11.25 8.10
C GLU A 243 -12.63 11.65 8.36
N PRO A 244 -13.13 12.85 7.96
CA PRO A 244 -14.52 13.22 8.24
C PRO A 244 -15.53 12.27 7.61
N SER A 245 -15.23 11.77 6.40
CA SER A 245 -16.12 10.81 5.73
C SER A 245 -16.06 9.43 6.38
N VAL A 246 -14.87 9.00 6.82
CA VAL A 246 -14.70 7.75 7.56
C VAL A 246 -15.46 7.80 8.89
N ARG A 247 -15.34 8.90 9.64
CA ARG A 247 -16.05 9.09 10.91
C ARG A 247 -17.56 9.03 10.74
N VAL A 248 -18.11 9.72 9.74
CA VAL A 248 -19.56 9.66 9.45
C VAL A 248 -20.03 8.25 9.13
N VAL A 249 -19.25 7.47 8.37
CA VAL A 249 -19.60 6.07 8.08
C VAL A 249 -19.56 5.25 9.37
N LEU A 250 -18.51 5.41 10.18
CA LEU A 250 -18.34 4.65 11.40
C LEU A 250 -19.41 4.98 12.45
N GLU A 251 -19.72 6.25 12.65
CA GLU A 251 -20.79 6.73 13.54
C GLU A 251 -22.15 6.15 13.15
N ARG A 252 -22.45 6.08 11.84
CA ARG A 252 -23.69 5.44 11.36
C ARG A 252 -23.74 3.96 11.66
N VAL A 253 -22.61 3.27 11.52
CA VAL A 253 -22.50 1.85 11.83
C VAL A 253 -22.70 1.63 13.33
N GLN A 254 -22.01 2.41 14.16
CA GLN A 254 -22.08 2.35 15.63
C GLN A 254 -23.45 2.75 16.19
N ALA A 255 -24.13 3.73 15.60
CA ALA A 255 -25.46 4.17 16.05
C ALA A 255 -26.55 3.11 15.85
N ALA A 256 -26.33 2.14 14.97
CA ALA A 256 -27.25 1.02 14.76
C ALA A 256 -26.90 -0.22 15.59
N ALA A 257 -25.90 -0.14 16.48
CA ALA A 257 -25.56 -1.25 17.35
C ALA A 257 -26.77 -1.61 18.23
N PRO A 258 -27.22 -2.88 18.25
CA PRO A 258 -28.30 -3.28 19.12
C PRO A 258 -27.90 -3.05 20.59
N ALA A 259 -28.82 -2.51 21.39
CA ALA A 259 -28.62 -2.13 22.79
C ALA A 259 -28.26 -3.29 23.75
N ASP A 260 -27.98 -4.50 23.24
CA ASP A 260 -27.87 -5.74 24.00
C ASP A 260 -26.62 -6.59 23.70
N LEU A 261 -25.57 -5.98 23.15
CA LEU A 261 -24.23 -6.61 23.08
C LEU A 261 -23.26 -5.79 23.93
N GLY A 262 -23.04 -6.29 25.14
CA GLY A 262 -22.39 -5.60 26.25
C GLY A 262 -21.02 -4.99 25.95
N ALA A 263 -20.82 -3.84 26.59
CA ALA A 263 -19.58 -3.12 26.83
C ALA A 263 -18.28 -3.89 26.55
N ALA A 264 -17.58 -3.51 25.47
CA ALA A 264 -16.14 -3.71 25.37
C ALA A 264 -15.52 -2.69 24.40
N ALA A 265 -14.39 -2.13 24.85
CA ALA A 265 -13.45 -1.24 24.17
C ALA A 265 -13.78 0.27 24.15
N GLU A 266 -13.22 0.96 25.15
CA GLU A 266 -12.90 2.39 25.06
C GLU A 266 -12.00 2.64 23.83
N PRO A 267 -12.18 3.75 23.09
CA PRO A 267 -11.35 4.07 21.94
C PRO A 267 -9.89 4.27 22.36
N GLY A 268 -8.98 3.52 21.72
CA GLY A 268 -7.54 3.68 21.88
C GLY A 268 -7.05 5.05 21.38
N PRO A 269 -5.85 5.50 21.82
CA PRO A 269 -5.34 6.81 21.45
C PRO A 269 -5.13 6.91 19.94
N THR A 270 -5.64 7.98 19.34
CA THR A 270 -5.40 8.32 17.93
C THR A 270 -3.91 8.63 17.77
N VAL A 271 -3.19 7.80 17.00
CA VAL A 271 -1.78 8.04 16.69
C VAL A 271 -1.71 9.14 15.64
N VAL A 272 -1.46 10.36 16.11
CA VAL A 272 -1.08 11.49 15.25
C VAL A 272 0.39 11.31 14.90
N PHE A 273 0.71 11.13 13.62
CA PHE A 273 2.09 11.28 13.16
C PHE A 273 2.48 12.75 13.39
N ALA A 274 3.34 12.99 14.37
CA ALA A 274 3.81 14.33 14.70
C ALA A 274 4.38 15.00 13.44
N ALA A 275 3.85 16.16 13.09
CA ALA A 275 4.50 17.05 12.14
C ALA A 275 5.87 17.45 12.70
N ALA A 276 6.83 17.68 11.79
CA ALA A 276 8.12 18.23 12.18
C ALA A 276 7.91 19.55 12.97
N PRO A 277 8.63 19.77 14.09
CA PRO A 277 8.45 20.98 14.88
C PRO A 277 8.80 22.21 14.02
N GLU A 278 7.92 23.22 14.03
CA GLU A 278 8.12 24.51 13.34
C GLU A 278 9.00 25.49 14.16
N ASP A 279 9.52 25.05 15.31
CA ASP A 279 10.08 25.96 16.30
C ASP A 279 11.60 25.78 16.38
N LEU A 280 12.31 26.28 15.38
CA LEU A 280 13.70 26.71 15.53
C LEU A 280 13.74 28.22 15.32
N GLU A 281 13.11 28.94 16.25
CA GLU A 281 13.47 30.34 16.47
C GLU A 281 14.92 30.35 16.97
N ALA A 282 15.78 30.98 16.18
CA ALA A 282 17.16 31.25 16.55
C ALA A 282 17.16 32.13 17.81
N SER A 283 17.63 31.58 18.93
CA SER A 283 17.99 32.37 20.10
C SER A 283 19.23 33.20 19.77
N ASP A 284 19.02 34.46 19.38
CA ASP A 284 20.01 35.53 19.48
C ASP A 284 20.24 35.86 20.96
N ASP A 285 21.04 35.05 21.65
CA ASP A 285 21.60 35.38 22.96
C ASP A 285 23.14 35.33 22.88
N LEU A 286 23.70 36.39 22.31
CA LEU A 286 25.11 36.78 22.49
C LEU A 286 25.14 38.23 22.99
N ASP A 287 24.83 38.41 24.27
CA ASP A 287 25.23 39.58 25.05
C ASP A 287 26.09 39.03 26.20
N GLY A 288 27.41 39.14 26.13
CA GLY A 288 28.08 40.37 26.54
C GLY A 288 28.52 40.21 27.98
N GLY A 289 29.55 39.40 28.21
CA GLY A 289 30.10 39.18 29.55
C GLY A 289 30.78 40.43 30.08
N ASP A 290 30.36 40.90 31.25
CA ASP A 290 31.12 41.85 32.05
C ASP A 290 32.09 41.11 32.99
N PRO A 291 33.32 41.63 33.19
CA PRO A 291 34.29 41.02 34.09
C PRO A 291 34.04 41.42 35.56
N PRO A 292 34.55 40.66 36.53
CA PRO A 292 34.38 40.99 37.95
C PRO A 292 35.34 42.12 38.36
N THR A 293 34.82 43.15 39.00
CA THR A 293 35.62 44.10 39.78
C THR A 293 35.57 43.69 41.25
N ASP A 294 36.74 43.33 41.78
CA ASP A 294 37.04 43.33 43.20
C ASP A 294 36.97 44.78 43.75
N GLU A 295 36.39 45.00 44.94
CA GLU A 295 36.95 45.83 46.04
C GLU A 295 35.95 46.00 47.20
N GLU A 296 36.42 45.59 48.39
CA GLU A 296 36.29 46.22 49.73
C GLU A 296 34.90 46.42 50.39
N GLU A 297 34.58 45.57 51.38
CA GLU A 297 34.67 45.87 52.83
C GLU A 297 34.61 44.58 53.69
#